data_AF-A0A7Y4YSV9-F1
#
_entry.id   AF-A0A7Y4YSV9-F1
#
_cell.length_a   1.000
_cell.length_b   1.000
_cell.length_c   1.000
_cell.angle_alpha   90.00
_cell.angle_beta   90.00
_cell.angle_gamma   90.00
#
_symmetry.space_group_name_H-M   'P 1'
#
loop_
_entity.id
_entity.type
_entity.pdbx_description
1 polymer ?
#
loop_
_entity_poly.entity_id
_entity_poly.type
_entity_poly.pdbx_seq_one_letter_code
_entity_poly.pdbx_strand_id
1 'polypeptide(L)' 'MIFGIGTDVVEFARIENLFARYGERFARRVLSEREWAEFQANTNQRRFLAKRFAAKEAFAKAAGSG' A
#
# COMPACT_ATOMS: atom_id res chain seq x y z
N MET A 1 5.55 -21.49 -16.89
CA MET A 1 6.03 -21.72 -15.51
C MET A 1 5.77 -20.46 -14.70
N ILE A 2 5.36 -20.58 -13.44
CA ILE A 2 5.16 -19.43 -12.53
C ILE A 2 6.54 -18.94 -12.07
N PHE A 3 6.79 -17.63 -12.13
CA PHE A 3 8.06 -17.02 -11.69
C PHE A 3 8.22 -17.05 -10.17
N GLY A 4 7.18 -16.63 -9.44
CA GLY A 4 7.14 -16.62 -7.99
C GLY A 4 5.73 -16.32 -7.48
N ILE A 5 5.50 -16.55 -6.20
CA ILE A 5 4.25 -16.24 -5.50
C ILE A 5 4.54 -15.37 -4.28
N GLY A 6 3.60 -14.50 -3.93
CA GLY A 6 3.75 -13.63 -2.78
C GLY A 6 2.40 -13.29 -2.19
N THR A 7 2.37 -13.18 -0.86
CA THR A 7 1.18 -12.82 -0.10
C THR A 7 1.57 -11.86 1.00
N ASP A 8 0.66 -10.96 1.33
CA ASP A 8 0.82 -10.04 2.43
C ASP A 8 -0.53 -9.77 3.10
N VAL A 9 -0.50 -9.71 4.43
CA VAL A 9 -1.67 -9.40 5.25
C VAL A 9 -1.33 -8.18 6.08
N VAL A 10 -2.16 -7.14 5.92
CA VAL A 10 -1.97 -5.87 6.60
C VAL A 10 -3.12 -5.62 7.54
N GLU A 11 -2.80 -5.41 8.80
CA GLU A 11 -3.75 -4.91 9.78
C GLU A 11 -4.15 -3.47 9.44
N PHE A 12 -5.45 -3.21 9.32
CA PHE A 12 -5.95 -1.89 8.95
C PHE A 12 -5.59 -0.82 9.99
N ALA A 13 -5.70 -1.14 11.28
CA ALA A 13 -5.34 -0.24 12.38
C ALA A 13 -3.87 0.22 12.30
N ARG A 14 -2.96 -0.66 11.84
CA ARG A 14 -1.55 -0.30 11.62
C ARG A 14 -1.41 0.81 10.58
N ILE A 15 -2.14 0.71 9.47
CA ILE A 15 -2.12 1.72 8.40
C ILE A 15 -2.74 3.03 8.87
N GLU A 16 -3.83 2.96 9.63
CA GLU A 16 -4.44 4.16 10.23
C GLU A 16 -3.48 4.86 11.17
N ASN A 17 -2.81 4.13 12.05
CA ASN A 17 -1.83 4.69 12.99
C ASN A 17 -0.63 5.31 12.27
N LEU A 18 -0.11 4.66 11.22
CA LEU A 18 0.99 5.21 10.41
C LEU A 18 0.55 6.47 9.67
N PHE A 19 -0.65 6.46 9.09
CA PHE A 19 -1.19 7.64 8.42
C PHE A 19 -1.47 8.78 9.40
N ALA A 20 -1.97 8.49 10.60
CA ALA A 20 -2.17 9.50 11.65
C ALA A 20 -0.84 10.13 12.09
N ARG A 21 0.24 9.32 12.19
CA ARG A 21 1.57 9.80 12.61
C ARG A 21 2.30 10.58 11.52
N TYR A 22 2.23 10.14 10.26
CA TYR A 22 3.08 10.67 9.18
C TYR A 22 2.31 11.43 8.08
N GLY A 23 0.98 11.34 8.08
CA GLY A 23 0.09 11.97 7.11
C GLY A 23 0.38 11.55 5.67
N GLU A 24 0.21 12.50 4.76
CA GLU A 24 0.43 12.31 3.33
C GLU A 24 1.86 11.89 2.97
N ARG A 25 2.87 12.19 3.80
CA ARG A 25 4.26 11.75 3.54
C ARG A 25 4.37 10.23 3.50
N PHE A 26 3.60 9.51 4.33
CA PHE A 26 3.55 8.06 4.27
C PHE A 26 2.86 7.59 2.99
N ALA A 27 1.71 8.16 2.65
CA ALA A 27 0.99 7.80 1.43
C ALA A 27 1.84 8.04 0.17
N ARG A 28 2.57 9.16 0.07
CA ARG A 28 3.48 9.44 -1.06
C ARG A 28 4.68 8.50 -1.17
N ARG A 29 5.09 7.83 -0.09
CA ARG A 29 6.14 6.79 -0.16
C ARG A 29 5.61 5.47 -0.71
N VAL A 30 4.34 5.17 -0.47
CA VAL A 30 3.72 3.90 -0.86
C VAL A 30 3.14 3.99 -2.27
N LEU A 31 2.52 5.12 -2.61
CA LEU A 31 1.76 5.30 -3.84
C LEU A 31 2.63 5.85 -4.98
N SER A 32 2.37 5.38 -6.19
CA SER A 32 2.89 6.01 -7.41
C SER A 32 2.16 7.32 -7.71
N GLU A 33 2.68 8.13 -8.63
CA GLU A 33 2.04 9.38 -9.06
C GLU A 33 0.62 9.17 -9.61
N ARG A 34 0.40 8.07 -10.34
CA ARG A 34 -0.93 7.72 -10.85
C ARG A 34 -1.89 7.38 -9.71
N GLU A 35 -1.45 6.58 -8.75
CA GLU A 35 -2.26 6.18 -7.60
C GLU A 35 -2.51 7.36 -6.65
N TRP A 36 -1.65 8.38 -6.66
CA TRP A 36 -1.82 9.60 -5.87
C TRP A 36 -3.10 10.36 -6.26
N ALA A 37 -3.37 10.51 -7.56
CA ALA A 37 -4.59 11.15 -8.03
C ALA A 37 -5.84 10.35 -7.60
N GLU A 38 -5.81 9.02 -7.73
CA GLU A 38 -6.89 8.14 -7.27
C GLU A 38 -7.09 8.22 -5.76
N PHE A 39 -6.00 8.31 -4.98
CA PHE A 39 -6.02 8.45 -3.53
C PHE A 39 -6.66 9.77 -3.10
N GLN A 40 -6.27 10.89 -3.72
CA GLN A 40 -6.83 12.21 -3.40
C GLN A 40 -8.34 12.28 -3.69
N ALA A 41 -8.81 11.61 -4.75
CA ALA A 41 -10.22 11.51 -5.09
C ALA A 41 -11.00 10.44 -4.26
N ASN A 42 -10.32 9.63 -3.45
CA ASN A 42 -10.95 8.51 -2.76
C ASN A 42 -11.68 8.96 -1.49
N THR A 43 -12.92 8.51 -1.30
CA THR A 43 -13.70 8.76 -0.08
C THR A 43 -13.12 8.07 1.15
N ASN A 44 -12.41 6.95 0.98
CA ASN A 44 -11.72 6.24 2.05
C ASN A 44 -10.23 6.03 1.74
N GLN A 45 -9.50 7.13 1.81
CA GLN A 45 -8.04 7.20 1.65
C GLN A 45 -7.27 6.14 2.45
N ARG A 46 -7.63 5.90 3.71
CA ARG A 46 -6.90 4.96 4.57
C ARG A 46 -7.08 3.52 4.09
N ARG A 47 -8.31 3.13 3.71
CA ARG A 47 -8.57 1.81 3.14
C ARG A 47 -7.93 1.64 1.77
N PHE A 48 -7.92 2.68 0.94
CA PHE A 48 -7.19 2.67 -0.33
C PHE A 48 -5.71 2.38 -0.10
N LEU A 49 -5.09 3.13 0.82
CA LEU A 49 -3.68 2.99 1.16
C LEU A 49 -3.36 1.59 1.70
N ALA A 50 -4.20 1.03 2.58
CA ALA A 50 -4.01 -0.31 3.12
C ALA A 50 -3.99 -1.40 2.04
N LYS A 51 -4.92 -1.32 1.07
CA LYS A 51 -4.98 -2.26 -0.06
C LYS A 51 -3.73 -2.14 -0.93
N ARG A 52 -3.29 -0.91 -1.24
CA ARG A 52 -2.08 -0.67 -2.05
C ARG A 52 -0.82 -1.14 -1.35
N PHE A 53 -0.72 -0.94 -0.04
CA PHE A 53 0.39 -1.43 0.76
C PHE A 53 0.50 -2.96 0.68
N ALA A 54 -0.57 -3.68 1.02
CA ALA A 54 -0.59 -5.14 0.99
C ALA A 54 -0.26 -5.71 -0.41
N ALA A 55 -0.85 -5.11 -1.46
CA ALA A 55 -0.60 -5.54 -2.83
C ALA A 55 0.87 -5.37 -3.25
N LYS A 56 1.52 -4.27 -2.86
CA LYS A 56 2.92 -3.99 -3.23
C LYS A 56 3.90 -4.89 -2.49
N GLU A 57 3.68 -5.12 -1.19
CA GLU A 57 4.46 -6.08 -0.40
C GLU A 57 4.29 -7.52 -0.93
N ALA A 58 3.07 -7.93 -1.27
CA ALA A 58 2.82 -9.24 -1.86
C ALA A 58 3.54 -9.39 -3.23
N PHE A 59 3.52 -8.33 -4.06
CA PHE A 59 4.22 -8.34 -5.33
C PHE A 59 5.74 -8.44 -5.17
N ALA A 60 6.31 -7.66 -4.25
CA ALA A 60 7.76 -7.59 -4.08
C ALA A 60 8.33 -8.91 -3.49
N LYS A 61 7.55 -9.61 -2.67
CA LYS A 61 7.79 -11.02 -2.28
C LYS A 61 7.72 -11.97 -3.47
N ALA A 62 6.70 -11.84 -4.33
CA ALA A 62 6.57 -12.68 -5.53
C ALA A 62 7.72 -12.47 -6.53
N ALA A 63 8.27 -11.25 -6.59
CA ALA A 63 9.41 -10.89 -7.41
C ALA A 63 10.77 -11.34 -6.82
N GLY A 64 10.81 -11.72 -5.53
CA GLY A 64 12.02 -12.17 -4.85
C GLY A 64 12.97 -11.05 -4.40
N SER A 65 12.53 -9.79 -4.42
CA SER A 65 13.34 -8.62 -4.05
C SER A 65 13.01 -8.03 -2.68
N GLY A 66 12.01 -8.60 -2.00
CA GLY A 66 11.47 -8.05 -0.74
C GLY A 66 10.35 -7.09 -1.02
#